data_AF-A0A661SK79-F1
#
_entry.id   AF-A0A661SK79-F1
#
_cell.length_a   1.000
_cell.length_b   1.000
_cell.length_c   1.000
_cell.angle_alpha   90.00
_cell.angle_beta   90.00
_cell.angle_gamma   90.00
#
_symmetry.space_group_name_H-M   'P 1'
#
loop_
_entity.id
_entity.type
_entity.pdbx_description
1 polymer ?
#
loop_
_entity_poly.entity_id
_entity_poly.type
_entity_poly.pdbx_seq_one_letter_code
_entity_poly.pdbx_strand_id
1 'polypeptide(L)'
;MNEYAGKKKSKHNLQRTMIIYFLLIGFASLLVGVEFIMDTHGAELKQALFSNFEKHSRNEISPDEVFAPIDKLRNKAILMIAIIMFVMIIVLTMFIKNITEPLQHMIEASEGISEGDLSQTIKIHSNNELAELGNVINEMSSNLQEIILLSQNMCSSGVDFVAKTSSILEHETVTPEDIQNVREEILYLKEELDMLSEVIEYFNFYSVDK
;
A
#
# COMPACT_ATOMS: atom_id res chain seq x y z
N MET A 1 30.86 20.03 -12.53
CA MET A 1 30.10 19.54 -13.70
C MET A 1 30.46 18.08 -13.91
N ASN A 2 29.58 17.17 -13.47
CA ASN A 2 29.27 15.91 -14.16
C ASN A 2 28.02 15.29 -13.51
N GLU A 3 26.90 15.45 -14.22
CA GLU A 3 26.06 14.32 -14.61
C GLU A 3 25.53 13.38 -13.52
N TYR A 4 24.60 13.88 -12.70
CA TYR A 4 23.48 13.06 -12.20
C TYR A 4 22.19 13.55 -12.84
N ALA A 5 22.13 13.40 -14.16
CA ALA A 5 20.90 13.46 -14.92
C ALA A 5 20.16 12.11 -14.80
N GLY A 6 18.97 12.15 -14.19
CA GLY A 6 17.88 11.25 -14.57
C GLY A 6 17.63 10.01 -13.71
N LYS A 7 16.66 10.12 -12.79
CA LYS A 7 15.60 9.14 -12.44
C LYS A 7 14.97 9.62 -11.12
N LYS A 8 13.66 9.74 -10.92
CA LYS A 8 12.48 9.17 -11.56
C LYS A 8 11.47 10.27 -11.87
N LYS A 9 10.98 10.36 -13.11
CA LYS A 9 9.58 10.75 -13.31
C LYS A 9 8.75 9.64 -12.67
N SER A 10 8.25 9.83 -11.45
CA SER A 10 7.23 8.94 -10.89
C SER A 10 6.02 9.06 -11.81
N LYS A 11 5.88 8.10 -12.71
CA LYS A 11 4.76 8.05 -13.65
C LYS A 11 3.59 7.57 -12.80
N HIS A 12 2.60 8.44 -12.60
CA HIS A 12 1.39 8.21 -11.79
C HIS A 12 0.61 6.95 -12.23
N ASN A 13 1.13 5.76 -11.90
CA ASN A 13 0.67 4.49 -12.45
C ASN A 13 -0.48 3.94 -11.61
N LEU A 14 -0.48 4.17 -10.29
CA LEU A 14 -1.58 3.81 -9.41
C LEU A 14 -2.81 4.65 -9.73
N GLN A 15 -2.67 5.98 -9.80
CA GLN A 15 -3.77 6.87 -10.15
C GLN A 15 -4.38 6.48 -11.51
N ARG A 16 -3.53 6.19 -12.50
CA ARG A 16 -3.97 5.71 -13.81
C ARG A 16 -4.72 4.38 -13.71
N THR A 17 -4.25 3.46 -12.88
CA THR A 17 -4.91 2.16 -12.65
C THR A 17 -6.29 2.35 -11.99
N MET A 18 -6.40 3.23 -11.00
CA MET A 18 -7.68 3.57 -10.38
C MET A 18 -8.65 4.18 -11.40
N ILE A 19 -8.18 5.11 -12.23
CA ILE A 19 -8.99 5.67 -13.33
C ILE A 19 -9.45 4.58 -14.29
N ILE A 20 -8.58 3.63 -14.66
CA ILE A 20 -8.94 2.50 -15.53
C ILE A 20 -10.06 1.66 -14.90
N TYR A 21 -10.01 1.37 -13.61
CA TYR A 21 -11.09 0.63 -12.94
C TYR A 21 -12.44 1.38 -12.97
N PHE A 22 -12.44 2.68 -12.70
CA PHE A 22 -13.65 3.50 -12.84
C PHE A 22 -14.16 3.55 -14.28
N LEU A 23 -13.26 3.68 -15.25
CA LEU A 23 -13.61 3.69 -16.67
C LEU A 23 -14.16 2.34 -17.13
N LEU A 24 -13.64 1.21 -16.64
CA LEU A 24 -14.15 -0.12 -16.96
C LEU A 24 -15.59 -0.30 -16.47
N ILE A 25 -15.87 0.08 -15.22
CA ILE A 25 -17.22 0.04 -14.64
C ILE A 25 -18.15 1.00 -15.41
N GLY A 26 -17.70 2.24 -15.63
CA GLY A 26 -18.49 3.26 -16.33
C GLY A 26 -18.80 2.85 -17.77
N PHE A 27 -17.82 2.30 -18.49
CA PHE A 27 -18.00 1.81 -19.84
C PHE A 27 -18.96 0.62 -19.90
N ALA A 28 -18.82 -0.36 -19.00
CA ALA A 28 -19.73 -1.50 -18.93
C ALA A 28 -21.18 -1.06 -18.63
N SER A 29 -21.33 -0.12 -17.70
CA SER A 29 -22.64 0.44 -17.34
C SER A 29 -23.26 1.23 -18.49
N LEU A 30 -22.46 2.03 -19.20
CA LEU A 30 -22.91 2.81 -20.35
C LEU A 30 -23.31 1.92 -21.52
N LEU A 31 -22.53 0.88 -21.84
CA LEU A 31 -22.81 -0.06 -22.91
C LEU A 31 -24.15 -0.76 -22.67
N VAL A 32 -24.36 -1.28 -21.46
CA VAL A 32 -25.63 -1.90 -21.06
C VAL A 32 -26.78 -0.91 -21.10
N GLY A 33 -26.57 0.33 -20.64
CA GLY A 33 -27.58 1.38 -20.70
C GLY A 33 -28.01 1.70 -22.14
N VAL A 34 -27.05 1.79 -23.07
CA VAL A 34 -27.33 2.02 -24.50
C VAL A 34 -28.11 0.85 -25.08
N GLU A 35 -27.69 -0.39 -24.82
CA GLU A 35 -28.38 -1.58 -25.31
C GLU A 35 -29.84 -1.64 -24.81
N PHE A 36 -30.06 -1.38 -23.51
CA PHE A 36 -31.40 -1.34 -22.93
C PHE A 36 -32.27 -0.22 -23.53
N ILE A 37 -31.71 0.96 -23.79
CA ILE A 37 -32.44 2.06 -24.44
C ILE A 37 -32.83 1.67 -25.87
N MET A 38 -31.93 1.02 -26.62
CA MET A 38 -32.23 0.56 -27.98
C MET A 38 -33.36 -0.47 -28.00
N ASP A 39 -33.35 -1.43 -27.07
CA ASP A 39 -34.41 -2.45 -26.98
C ASP A 39 -35.78 -1.86 -26.59
N THR A 40 -35.78 -0.79 -25.77
CA THR A 40 -37.02 -0.17 -25.27
C THR A 40 -37.61 0.86 -26.23
N HIS A 41 -36.77 1.62 -26.95
CA HIS A 41 -37.22 2.64 -27.91
C HIS A 41 -37.38 2.10 -29.34
N GLY A 42 -36.91 0.88 -29.60
CA GLY A 42 -37.07 0.23 -30.89
C GLY A 42 -38.55 0.11 -31.29
N ALA A 43 -38.85 0.41 -32.55
CA ALA A 43 -40.19 0.20 -33.11
C ALA A 43 -40.61 -1.28 -33.04
N GLU A 44 -39.65 -2.20 -32.91
CA GLU A 44 -39.85 -3.64 -32.81
C GLU A 44 -40.74 -4.05 -31.63
N LEU A 45 -40.49 -3.52 -30.43
CA LEU A 45 -41.30 -3.87 -29.24
C LEU A 45 -42.74 -3.44 -29.43
N LYS A 46 -42.94 -2.19 -29.86
CA LYS A 46 -44.27 -1.62 -30.12
C LYS A 46 -45.00 -2.41 -31.21
N GLN A 47 -44.33 -2.70 -32.33
CA GLN A 47 -44.90 -3.44 -33.46
C GLN A 47 -45.24 -4.89 -33.08
N ALA A 48 -44.36 -5.57 -32.36
CA ALA A 48 -44.59 -6.93 -31.87
C ALA A 48 -45.79 -6.99 -30.93
N LEU A 49 -45.92 -6.01 -30.01
CA LEU A 49 -47.08 -5.91 -29.13
C LEU A 49 -48.37 -5.66 -29.91
N PHE A 50 -48.40 -4.67 -30.81
CA PHE A 50 -49.59 -4.41 -31.63
C PHE A 50 -50.00 -5.62 -32.47
N SER A 51 -49.04 -6.32 -33.08
CA SER A 51 -49.30 -7.53 -33.85
C SER A 51 -49.88 -8.65 -32.98
N ASN A 52 -49.36 -8.84 -31.77
CA ASN A 52 -49.88 -9.84 -30.85
C ASN A 52 -51.29 -9.47 -30.35
N PHE A 53 -51.57 -8.19 -30.06
CA PHE A 53 -52.92 -7.74 -29.72
C PHE A 53 -53.94 -8.02 -30.85
N GLU A 54 -53.55 -7.80 -32.11
CA GLU A 54 -54.41 -8.09 -33.26
C GLU A 54 -54.69 -9.60 -33.38
N LYS A 55 -53.66 -10.44 -33.24
CA LYS A 55 -53.81 -11.91 -33.25
C LYS A 55 -54.69 -12.41 -32.11
N HIS A 56 -54.57 -11.82 -30.92
CA HIS A 56 -55.40 -12.17 -29.79
C HIS A 56 -56.87 -11.80 -30.02
N SER A 57 -57.14 -10.63 -30.62
CA SER A 57 -58.49 -10.22 -31.03
C SER A 57 -59.13 -11.19 -32.03
N ARG A 58 -58.32 -11.86 -32.86
CA ARG A 58 -58.75 -12.94 -33.76
C ARG A 58 -58.82 -14.34 -33.12
N ASN A 59 -58.66 -14.46 -31.80
CA ASN A 59 -58.57 -15.73 -31.06
C ASN A 59 -57.43 -16.67 -31.54
N GLU A 60 -56.37 -16.14 -32.17
CA GLU A 60 -55.24 -16.94 -32.69
C GLU A 60 -54.18 -17.26 -31.61
N ILE A 61 -54.04 -16.41 -30.60
CA ILE A 61 -53.08 -16.56 -29.50
C ILE A 61 -53.72 -16.33 -28.14
N SER A 62 -53.15 -16.93 -27.10
CA SER A 62 -53.59 -16.77 -25.72
C SER A 62 -53.32 -15.36 -25.15
N PRO A 63 -54.01 -14.94 -24.08
CA PRO A 63 -53.72 -13.67 -23.40
C PRO A 63 -52.26 -13.55 -22.92
N ASP A 64 -51.64 -14.66 -22.50
CA ASP A 64 -50.27 -14.68 -22.00
C ASP A 64 -49.24 -14.40 -23.11
N GLU A 65 -49.49 -14.91 -24.32
CA GLU A 65 -48.63 -14.70 -25.48
C GLU A 65 -48.62 -13.24 -25.97
N VAL A 66 -49.65 -12.45 -25.62
CA VAL A 66 -49.69 -11.01 -25.93
C VAL A 66 -48.49 -10.29 -25.33
N PHE A 67 -48.11 -10.66 -24.10
CA PHE A 67 -47.03 -10.00 -23.35
C PHE A 67 -45.66 -10.67 -23.50
N ALA A 68 -45.54 -11.74 -24.29
CA ALA A 68 -44.26 -12.42 -24.53
C ALA A 68 -43.10 -11.48 -24.94
N PRO A 69 -43.30 -10.39 -25.73
CA PRO A 69 -42.24 -9.42 -26.01
C PRO A 69 -41.74 -8.68 -24.76
N ILE A 70 -42.62 -8.37 -23.79
CA ILE A 70 -42.26 -7.73 -22.52
C ILE A 70 -41.49 -8.70 -21.62
N ASP A 71 -41.91 -9.96 -21.56
CA ASP A 71 -41.19 -10.98 -20.79
C ASP A 71 -39.77 -11.22 -21.33
N LYS A 72 -39.61 -11.22 -22.66
CA LYS A 72 -38.27 -11.28 -23.29
C LYS A 72 -37.41 -10.08 -22.90
N LEU A 73 -37.96 -8.87 -22.93
CA LEU A 73 -37.27 -7.65 -22.50
C LEU A 73 -36.86 -7.72 -21.02
N ARG A 74 -37.77 -8.15 -20.14
CA ARG A 74 -37.48 -8.35 -18.70
C ARG A 74 -36.33 -9.32 -18.49
N ASN A 75 -36.39 -10.49 -19.14
CA ASN A 75 -35.36 -11.51 -18.98
C ASN A 75 -33.99 -11.03 -19.51
N LYS A 76 -33.97 -10.29 -20.63
CA LYS A 76 -32.76 -9.64 -21.14
C LYS A 76 -32.23 -8.58 -20.15
N ALA A 77 -33.10 -7.77 -19.55
CA ALA A 77 -32.71 -6.79 -18.54
C ALA A 77 -32.11 -7.44 -17.28
N ILE A 78 -32.70 -8.55 -16.80
CA ILE A 78 -32.16 -9.34 -15.69
C ILE A 78 -30.76 -9.87 -16.04
N LEU A 79 -30.57 -10.39 -17.25
CA LEU A 79 -29.27 -10.85 -17.72
C LEU A 79 -28.23 -9.71 -17.74
N MET A 80 -28.60 -8.53 -18.25
CA MET A 80 -27.73 -7.36 -18.28
C MET A 80 -27.31 -6.89 -16.88
N ILE A 81 -28.25 -6.88 -15.92
CA ILE A 81 -27.95 -6.57 -14.51
C ILE A 81 -26.96 -7.59 -13.94
N ALA A 82 -27.17 -8.88 -14.22
CA ALA A 82 -26.25 -9.93 -13.78
C ALA A 82 -24.84 -9.74 -14.36
N ILE A 83 -24.72 -9.31 -15.63
CA ILE A 83 -23.44 -9.00 -16.26
C ILE A 83 -22.75 -7.81 -15.58
N ILE A 84 -23.47 -6.71 -15.32
CA ILE A 84 -22.89 -5.55 -14.59
C ILE A 84 -22.40 -5.97 -13.21
N MET A 85 -23.22 -6.73 -12.47
CA MET A 85 -22.87 -7.23 -11.15
C MET A 85 -21.60 -8.09 -11.20
N PHE A 86 -21.48 -8.97 -12.20
CA PHE A 86 -20.30 -9.78 -12.41
C PHE A 86 -19.04 -8.94 -12.70
N VAL A 87 -19.14 -7.95 -13.59
CA VAL A 87 -18.03 -7.03 -13.88
C VAL A 87 -17.63 -6.22 -12.65
N MET A 88 -18.61 -5.74 -11.87
CA MET A 88 -18.37 -5.02 -10.62
C MET A 88 -17.59 -5.86 -9.62
N ILE A 89 -17.97 -7.12 -9.41
CA ILE A 89 -17.27 -8.05 -8.51
C ILE A 89 -15.82 -8.24 -8.94
N ILE A 90 -15.57 -8.41 -10.25
CA ILE A 90 -14.21 -8.55 -10.79
C ILE A 90 -13.39 -7.29 -10.50
N VAL A 91 -13.90 -6.12 -10.86
CA VAL A 91 -13.16 -4.85 -10.68
C VAL A 91 -12.91 -4.57 -9.20
N LEU A 92 -13.88 -4.82 -8.32
CA LEU A 92 -13.73 -4.63 -6.87
C LEU A 92 -12.68 -5.58 -6.30
N THR A 93 -12.68 -6.85 -6.71
CA THR A 93 -11.67 -7.83 -6.29
C THR A 93 -10.27 -7.41 -6.74
N MET A 94 -10.14 -6.89 -7.96
CA MET A 94 -8.87 -6.34 -8.46
C MET A 94 -8.43 -5.11 -7.66
N PHE A 95 -9.35 -4.22 -7.28
CA PHE A 95 -9.05 -3.06 -6.45
C PHE A 95 -8.50 -3.47 -5.08
N ILE A 96 -9.17 -4.42 -4.42
CA ILE A 96 -8.75 -4.93 -3.10
C ILE A 96 -7.33 -5.50 -3.18
N LYS A 97 -7.07 -6.41 -4.12
CA LYS A 97 -5.77 -7.09 -4.23
C LYS A 97 -4.61 -6.18 -4.63
N ASN A 98 -4.86 -5.18 -5.47
CA ASN A 98 -3.79 -4.35 -6.02
C ASN A 98 -3.55 -3.05 -5.24
N ILE A 99 -4.47 -2.68 -4.33
CA ILE A 99 -4.41 -1.41 -3.61
C ILE A 99 -4.62 -1.63 -2.12
N THR A 100 -5.78 -2.15 -1.73
CA THR A 100 -6.16 -2.26 -0.31
C THR A 100 -5.29 -3.25 0.46
N GLU A 101 -5.04 -4.45 -0.06
CA GLU A 101 -4.21 -5.47 0.58
C GLU A 101 -2.75 -4.98 0.78
N PRO A 102 -2.04 -4.46 -0.25
CA PRO A 102 -0.70 -3.90 -0.03
C PRO A 102 -0.68 -2.74 0.97
N LEU A 103 -1.71 -1.89 0.98
CA LEU A 103 -1.82 -0.79 1.93
C LEU A 103 -1.97 -1.30 3.37
N GLN A 104 -2.83 -2.30 3.58
CA GLN A 104 -3.03 -2.93 4.88
C GLN A 104 -1.73 -3.58 5.39
N HIS A 105 -1.01 -4.30 4.52
CA HIS A 105 0.29 -4.88 4.88
C HIS A 105 1.32 -3.81 5.26
N MET A 106 1.31 -2.65 4.60
CA MET A 106 2.18 -1.53 4.97
C MET A 106 1.84 -0.95 6.34
N ILE A 107 0.56 -0.86 6.68
CA ILE A 107 0.11 -0.41 8.00
C ILE A 107 0.60 -1.39 9.07
N GLU A 108 0.33 -2.68 8.90
CA GLU A 108 0.74 -3.72 9.86
C GLU A 108 2.26 -3.76 10.07
N ALA A 109 3.04 -3.67 8.98
CA ALA A 109 4.50 -3.59 9.08
C ALA A 109 4.96 -2.30 9.79
N SER A 110 4.31 -1.17 9.53
CA SER A 110 4.64 0.11 10.19
C SER A 110 4.27 0.09 11.68
N GLU A 111 3.17 -0.55 12.05
CA GLU A 111 2.78 -0.79 13.45
C GLU A 111 3.84 -1.66 14.15
N GLY A 112 4.26 -2.77 13.54
CA GLY A 112 5.34 -3.61 14.07
C GLY A 112 6.67 -2.86 14.25
N ILE A 113 7.05 -2.04 13.27
CA ILE A 113 8.22 -1.14 13.37
C ILE A 113 8.06 -0.17 14.54
N SER A 114 6.89 0.40 14.74
CA SER A 114 6.62 1.34 15.84
C SER A 114 6.64 0.68 17.23
N GLU A 115 6.34 -0.62 17.29
CA GLU A 115 6.45 -1.44 18.49
C GLU A 115 7.88 -1.94 18.76
N GLY A 116 8.82 -1.67 17.83
CA GLY A 116 10.24 -1.99 17.96
C GLY A 116 10.70 -3.21 17.16
N ASP A 117 9.82 -3.87 16.39
CA ASP A 117 10.21 -4.94 15.46
C ASP A 117 10.71 -4.36 14.12
N LEU A 118 11.99 -4.00 14.09
CA LEU A 118 12.65 -3.48 12.90
C LEU A 118 13.04 -4.56 11.87
N SER A 119 12.71 -5.83 12.14
CA SER A 119 12.97 -6.93 11.18
C SER A 119 11.91 -7.04 10.08
N GLN A 120 10.80 -6.33 10.24
CA GLN A 120 9.71 -6.27 9.26
C GLN A 120 10.21 -5.66 7.94
N THR A 121 9.74 -6.20 6.81
CA THR A 121 10.08 -5.68 5.47
C THR A 121 8.86 -5.67 4.57
N ILE A 122 8.55 -4.50 4.03
CA ILE A 122 7.47 -4.31 3.07
C ILE A 122 7.96 -4.69 1.68
N LYS A 123 7.39 -5.74 1.08
CA LYS A 123 7.70 -6.18 -0.29
C LYS A 123 6.49 -6.00 -1.20
N ILE A 124 6.53 -4.96 -2.03
CA ILE A 124 5.49 -4.67 -3.00
C ILE A 124 6.03 -4.94 -4.41
N HIS A 125 5.39 -5.87 -5.12
CA HIS A 125 5.83 -6.33 -6.44
C HIS A 125 5.39 -5.42 -7.60
N SER A 126 4.64 -4.34 -7.33
CA SER A 126 4.21 -3.37 -8.34
C SER A 126 5.25 -2.28 -8.60
N ASN A 127 5.22 -1.69 -9.79
CA ASN A 127 6.08 -0.54 -10.14
C ASN A 127 5.28 0.77 -10.07
N ASN A 128 4.73 1.05 -8.89
CA ASN A 128 3.84 2.18 -8.64
C ASN A 128 4.18 2.90 -7.32
N GLU A 129 3.37 3.89 -7.00
CA GLU A 129 3.48 4.76 -5.83
C GLU A 129 3.45 3.97 -4.50
N LEU A 130 2.75 2.83 -4.44
CA LEU A 130 2.74 1.98 -3.24
C LEU A 130 4.11 1.33 -3.01
N ALA A 131 4.78 0.87 -4.08
CA ALA A 131 6.12 0.32 -3.95
C ALA A 131 7.16 1.39 -3.61
N GLU A 132 6.99 2.61 -4.12
CA GLU A 132 7.80 3.75 -3.72
C GLU A 132 7.65 4.05 -2.23
N LEU A 133 6.42 4.11 -1.72
CA LEU A 133 6.13 4.30 -0.30
C LEU A 133 6.70 3.16 0.57
N GLY A 134 6.49 1.91 0.18
CA GLY A 134 7.03 0.75 0.91
C GLY A 134 8.55 0.76 1.00
N ASN A 135 9.24 1.20 -0.06
CA ASN A 135 10.71 1.36 -0.02
C ASN A 135 11.13 2.46 0.94
N VAL A 136 10.42 3.59 0.98
CA VAL A 136 10.71 4.68 1.93
C VAL A 136 10.53 4.21 3.38
N ILE A 137 9.49 3.43 3.68
CA ILE A 137 9.27 2.86 5.02
C ILE A 137 10.40 1.86 5.38
N ASN A 138 10.81 1.00 4.45
CA ASN A 138 11.93 0.08 4.68
C ASN A 138 13.25 0.82 4.94
N GLU A 139 13.52 1.89 4.19
CA GLU A 139 14.70 2.73 4.39
C GLU A 139 14.67 3.39 5.77
N MET A 140 13.52 3.91 6.20
CA MET A 140 13.34 4.42 7.56
C MET A 140 13.60 3.34 8.63
N SER A 141 13.06 2.12 8.46
CA SER A 141 13.31 1.01 9.39
C SER A 141 14.79 0.63 9.45
N SER A 142 15.47 0.59 8.30
CA SER A 142 16.91 0.34 8.21
C SER A 142 17.71 1.39 8.96
N ASN A 143 17.39 2.68 8.80
CA ASN A 143 18.08 3.76 9.49
C ASN A 143 17.86 3.67 11.01
N LEU A 144 16.64 3.37 11.45
CA LEU A 144 16.36 3.12 12.88
C LEU A 144 17.17 1.94 13.41
N GLN A 145 17.29 0.87 12.64
CA GLN A 145 18.05 -0.32 13.05
C GLN A 145 19.54 0.00 13.22
N GLU A 146 20.11 0.78 12.30
CA GLU A 146 21.50 1.23 12.38
C GLU A 146 21.77 2.06 13.65
N ILE A 147 20.89 3.02 13.96
CA ILE A 147 20.99 3.83 15.20
C ILE A 147 20.93 2.94 16.45
N ILE A 148 19.99 1.99 16.50
CA ILE A 148 19.85 1.10 17.65
C ILE A 148 21.09 0.22 17.82
N LEU A 149 21.65 -0.30 16.73
CA LEU A 149 22.89 -1.09 16.78
C LEU A 149 24.08 -0.27 17.28
N LEU A 150 24.24 0.96 16.79
CA LEU A 150 25.27 1.88 17.29
C LEU A 150 25.07 2.18 18.78
N SER A 151 23.83 2.44 19.20
CA SER A 151 23.51 2.66 20.61
C SER A 151 23.79 1.43 21.48
N GLN A 152 23.53 0.22 20.99
CA GLN A 152 23.82 -1.02 21.71
C GLN A 152 25.32 -1.25 21.88
N ASN A 153 26.10 -1.04 20.81
CA ASN A 153 27.57 -1.13 20.87
C ASN A 153 28.12 -0.13 21.89
N MET A 154 27.66 1.12 21.83
CA MET A 154 28.04 2.17 22.78
C MET A 154 27.69 1.81 24.23
N CYS A 155 26.51 1.24 24.48
CA CYS A 155 26.14 0.77 25.82
C CYS A 155 27.04 -0.37 26.30
N SER A 156 27.39 -1.33 25.43
CA SER A 156 28.30 -2.43 25.76
C SER A 156 29.69 -1.92 26.12
N SER A 157 30.28 -1.10 25.25
CA SER A 157 31.59 -0.49 25.48
C SER A 157 31.62 0.36 26.74
N GLY A 158 30.54 1.11 27.01
CA GLY A 158 30.40 1.89 28.24
C GLY A 158 30.35 1.03 29.50
N VAL A 159 29.61 -0.09 29.47
CA VAL A 159 29.56 -1.05 30.59
C VAL A 159 30.93 -1.68 30.83
N ASP A 160 31.60 -2.12 29.77
CA ASP A 160 32.93 -2.73 29.85
C ASP A 160 33.97 -1.74 30.41
N PHE A 161 33.94 -0.49 29.93
CA PHE A 161 34.77 0.60 30.43
C PHE A 161 34.56 0.83 31.94
N VAL A 162 33.30 0.91 32.39
CA VAL A 162 32.97 1.09 33.81
C VAL A 162 33.47 -0.09 34.63
N ALA A 163 33.21 -1.32 34.20
CA ALA A 163 33.60 -2.52 34.93
C ALA A 163 35.12 -2.61 35.12
N LYS A 164 35.89 -2.32 34.07
CA LYS A 164 37.36 -2.38 34.10
C LYS A 164 37.97 -1.22 34.87
N THR A 165 37.38 -0.02 34.77
CA THR A 165 37.83 1.13 35.58
C THR A 165 37.55 0.88 37.06
N SER A 166 36.40 0.31 37.40
CA SER A 166 36.07 -0.06 38.78
C SER A 166 37.04 -1.10 39.33
N SER A 167 37.39 -2.14 38.57
CA SER A 167 38.35 -3.14 39.04
C SER A 167 39.73 -2.53 39.32
N ILE A 168 40.21 -1.63 38.44
CA ILE A 168 41.47 -0.90 38.66
C ILE A 168 41.43 -0.04 39.92
N LEU A 169 40.30 0.62 40.19
CA LEU A 169 40.13 1.48 41.38
C LEU A 169 40.05 0.68 42.68
N GLU A 170 39.69 -0.61 42.62
CA GLU A 170 39.70 -1.51 43.77
C GLU A 170 41.09 -2.05 44.12
N HIS A 171 42.08 -1.92 43.23
CA HIS A 171 43.45 -2.33 43.52
C HIS A 171 44.08 -1.41 44.58
N GLU A 172 44.85 -1.98 45.53
CA GLU A 172 45.55 -1.21 46.59
C GLU A 172 46.51 -0.14 46.03
N THR A 173 47.05 -0.37 44.82
CA THR A 173 47.89 0.58 44.11
C THR A 173 47.57 0.58 42.62
N VAL A 174 47.17 1.73 42.08
CA VAL A 174 47.02 1.93 40.63
C VAL A 174 48.39 1.99 39.98
N THR A 175 48.67 1.09 39.04
CA THR A 175 49.95 1.04 38.33
C THR A 175 49.98 1.99 37.12
N PRO A 176 51.16 2.39 36.61
CA PRO A 176 51.25 3.15 35.37
C PRO A 176 50.66 2.43 34.15
N GLU A 177 50.65 1.09 34.17
CA GLU A 177 50.02 0.26 33.13
C GLU A 177 48.49 0.37 33.20
N ASP A 178 47.91 0.38 34.40
CA ASP A 178 46.46 0.60 34.59
C ASP A 178 46.03 1.97 34.05
N ILE A 179 46.83 3.01 34.30
CA ILE A 179 46.58 4.37 33.79
C ILE A 179 46.64 4.40 32.26
N GLN A 180 47.57 3.65 31.65
CA GLN A 180 47.68 3.57 30.19
C GLN A 180 46.49 2.81 29.58
N ASN A 181 46.09 1.69 30.18
CA ASN A 181 44.94 0.90 29.74
C ASN A 181 43.64 1.73 29.78
N VAL A 182 43.39 2.44 30.89
CA VAL A 182 42.23 3.35 31.02
C VAL A 182 42.28 4.47 29.97
N ARG A 183 43.47 5.02 29.69
CA ARG A 183 43.64 6.07 28.68
C ARG A 183 43.26 5.58 27.29
N GLU A 184 43.71 4.39 26.89
CA GLU A 184 43.38 3.81 25.59
C GLU A 184 41.88 3.56 25.44
N GLU A 185 41.25 3.07 26.50
CA GLU A 185 39.81 2.78 26.52
C GLU A 185 38.95 4.05 26.52
N ILE A 186 39.40 5.13 27.20
CA ILE A 186 38.78 6.46 27.10
C ILE A 186 38.83 6.98 25.66
N LEU A 187 39.95 6.78 24.96
CA LEU A 187 40.07 7.23 23.56
C LEU A 187 39.12 6.45 22.65
N TYR A 188 39.07 5.12 22.81
CA TYR A 188 38.15 4.26 22.07
C TYR A 188 36.68 4.63 22.32
N LEU A 189 36.28 4.77 23.60
CA LEU A 189 34.92 5.16 23.97
C LEU A 189 34.55 6.55 23.44
N LYS A 190 35.52 7.48 23.41
CA LYS A 190 35.31 8.80 22.82
C LYS A 190 35.04 8.71 21.31
N GLU A 191 35.79 7.90 20.57
CA GLU A 191 35.56 7.71 19.13
C GLU A 191 34.16 7.15 18.85
N GLU A 192 33.70 6.17 19.63
CA GLU A 192 32.33 5.64 19.50
C GLU A 192 31.26 6.69 19.82
N LEU A 193 31.48 7.52 20.87
CA LEU A 193 30.60 8.64 21.21
C LEU A 193 30.52 9.68 20.09
N ASP A 194 31.66 10.02 19.50
CA ASP A 194 31.74 11.00 18.42
C ASP A 194 30.97 10.49 17.18
N MET A 195 31.10 9.21 16.83
CA MET A 195 30.32 8.60 15.74
C MET A 195 28.81 8.61 16.03
N LEU A 196 28.39 8.22 17.24
CA LEU A 196 26.99 8.24 17.62
C LEU A 196 26.43 9.67 17.60
N SER A 197 27.22 10.65 18.04
CA SER A 197 26.86 12.07 17.99
C SER A 197 26.66 12.56 16.55
N GLU A 198 27.55 12.19 15.63
CA GLU A 198 27.45 12.58 14.22
C GLU A 198 26.18 12.00 13.56
N VAL A 199 25.86 10.73 13.85
CA VAL A 199 24.62 10.11 13.37
C VAL A 199 23.39 10.80 13.94
N ILE A 200 23.39 11.12 15.23
CA ILE A 200 22.28 11.85 15.88
C ILE A 200 22.12 13.25 15.27
N GLU A 201 23.20 13.98 15.00
CA GLU A 201 23.15 15.31 14.37
C GLU A 201 22.53 15.28 12.96
N TYR A 202 22.60 14.15 12.25
CA TYR A 202 21.94 13.97 10.96
C TYR A 202 20.40 13.97 11.08
N PHE A 203 19.86 13.61 12.24
CA PHE A 203 18.42 13.64 12.50
C PHE A 203 18.01 15.05 12.96
N ASN A 204 17.13 15.69 12.18
CA ASN A 204 16.51 16.94 12.59
C ASN A 204 15.45 16.66 13.68
N PHE A 205 15.89 16.58 14.92
CA PHE A 205 14.97 16.46 16.06
C PHE A 205 14.15 17.74 16.18
N TYR A 206 12.84 17.61 16.33
CA TYR A 206 12.06 18.71 16.87
C TYR A 206 12.65 19.06 18.24
N SER A 207 13.26 20.25 18.34
CA SER A 207 13.56 20.84 19.63
C SER A 207 12.21 21.03 20.32
N VAL A 208 11.88 20.11 21.22
CA VAL A 208 10.84 20.37 22.21
C VAL A 208 11.42 21.49 23.07
N ASP A 209 11.05 22.72 22.75
CA ASP A 209 11.29 23.88 23.62
C ASP A 209 10.78 23.47 25.01
N LYS A 210 11.73 23.34 25.95
CA LYS A 210 11.46 23.05 27.36
C LYS A 210 10.77 24.23 28.03
#